data_AF-A0A927GZD7-F1
#
_entry.id   AF-A0A927GZD7-F1
#
_cell.length_a   1.000
_cell.length_b   1.000
_cell.length_c   1.000
_cell.angle_alpha   90.00
_cell.angle_beta   90.00
_cell.angle_gamma   90.00
#
_symmetry.space_group_name_H-M   'P 1'
#
loop_
_entity.id
_entity.type
_entity.pdbx_description
1 polymer ?
#
loop_
_entity_poly.entity_id
_entity_poly.type
_entity_poly.pdbx_seq_one_letter_code
_entity_poly.pdbx_strand_id
1 'polypeptide(L)'
;MGKRTGSFLSVVFLLLGISVLAGCTILEEMVMEEAGETAVSEQYPIEKETPAAARQTKENKEGQPAGKKGKSVCESYEEEVEPGVCSYKVDCKNPKTCEAWAENLIFDMEEWYGELTYSEEWYFDEKMLRKSKKDADVLASYPVRGNTIRIDPSDEDEQYYAWLWERFTWIIPSKERKMVSNYEVFEHVDLMAYVIQDDEDYEKWTYAVNVEQATFETERVLTDIHEFGHLLALNAKQVDPYKSESSCKTYMWDEGCANRGSYMYEFYKQFWEDGDSEDEENFVSDYAMNDVYEDFAESWSHFVVTPRPEGDSIVEQKIEFFYDYEELVMLRANLLGRMASWLERNVEYE
;
A
#
# COMPACT_ATOMS: atom_id res chain seq x y z
N MET A 1 -28.18 -71.15 6.13
CA MET A 1 -26.96 -71.37 5.32
C MET A 1 -26.91 -70.31 4.23
N GLY A 2 -25.80 -69.58 4.08
CA GLY A 2 -25.47 -68.86 2.83
C GLY A 2 -25.50 -67.33 2.89
N LYS A 3 -24.31 -66.73 3.00
CA LYS A 3 -23.95 -65.30 2.91
C LYS A 3 -24.29 -64.64 1.57
N ARG A 4 -24.50 -63.31 1.58
CA ARG A 4 -23.75 -62.25 0.83
C ARG A 4 -24.55 -60.92 0.88
N THR A 5 -24.18 -59.97 1.73
CA THR A 5 -23.33 -58.77 1.44
C THR A 5 -23.81 -57.91 0.29
N GLY A 6 -24.31 -56.71 0.61
CA GLY A 6 -24.64 -55.64 -0.32
C GLY A 6 -25.04 -54.37 0.44
N SER A 7 -24.07 -53.75 1.11
CA SER A 7 -24.19 -52.40 1.69
C SER A 7 -24.08 -51.39 0.55
N PHE A 8 -25.16 -50.69 0.20
CA PHE A 8 -25.09 -49.49 -0.62
C PHE A 8 -24.95 -48.29 0.32
N LEU A 9 -23.69 -47.89 0.55
CA LEU A 9 -23.37 -46.53 0.97
C LEU A 9 -23.65 -45.63 -0.24
N SER A 10 -24.64 -44.73 -0.13
CA SER A 10 -24.70 -43.57 -1.03
C SER A 10 -23.57 -42.63 -0.65
N VAL A 11 -22.49 -42.68 -1.43
CA VAL A 11 -21.46 -41.64 -1.43
C VAL A 11 -22.05 -40.43 -2.12
N VAL A 12 -22.43 -39.42 -1.34
CA VAL A 12 -22.66 -38.07 -1.85
C VAL A 12 -21.27 -37.52 -2.17
N PHE A 13 -20.96 -37.39 -3.46
CA PHE A 13 -19.86 -36.56 -3.92
C PHE A 13 -20.23 -35.10 -3.68
N LEU A 14 -19.78 -34.55 -2.55
CA LEU A 14 -19.64 -33.12 -2.38
C LEU A 14 -18.41 -32.70 -3.20
N LEU A 15 -18.65 -32.24 -4.42
CA LEU A 15 -17.70 -31.41 -5.15
C LEU A 15 -17.68 -30.05 -4.43
N LEU A 16 -16.78 -29.92 -3.44
CA LEU A 16 -16.32 -28.61 -2.99
C LEU A 16 -15.45 -28.06 -4.11
N GLY A 17 -16.07 -27.29 -5.00
CA GLY A 17 -15.32 -26.35 -5.82
C GLY A 17 -14.78 -25.28 -4.91
N ILE A 18 -13.47 -25.19 -4.81
CA ILE A 18 -12.78 -24.05 -4.20
C ILE A 18 -13.01 -22.88 -5.14
N SER A 19 -13.93 -22.00 -4.76
CA SER A 19 -14.05 -20.67 -5.33
C SER A 19 -13.05 -19.81 -4.57
N VAL A 20 -11.92 -19.50 -5.20
CA VAL A 20 -11.11 -18.36 -4.76
C VAL A 20 -11.93 -17.14 -5.16
N LEU A 21 -12.71 -16.62 -4.21
CA LEU A 21 -13.31 -15.32 -4.35
C LEU A 21 -12.22 -14.33 -3.98
N ALA A 22 -11.50 -13.85 -5.00
CA ALA A 22 -10.89 -12.54 -4.92
C ALA A 22 -12.04 -11.54 -4.71
N GLY A 23 -12.18 -11.06 -3.48
CA GLY A 23 -13.15 -10.05 -3.12
C GLY A 23 -12.72 -8.71 -3.70
N CYS A 24 -13.06 -8.46 -4.96
CA CYS A 24 -13.47 -7.14 -5.47
C CYS A 24 -13.93 -7.30 -6.93
N THR A 25 -15.22 -7.60 -7.15
CA THR A 25 -15.83 -7.46 -8.48
C THR A 25 -17.24 -6.89 -8.33
N ILE A 26 -17.37 -5.58 -8.53
CA ILE A 26 -18.68 -4.97 -8.82
C ILE A 26 -18.91 -5.08 -10.32
N LEU A 27 -19.74 -6.03 -10.74
CA LEU A 27 -20.43 -5.97 -12.03
C LEU A 27 -21.83 -6.56 -11.85
N GLU A 28 -22.81 -5.70 -11.57
CA GLU A 28 -24.20 -5.97 -11.90
C GLU A 28 -24.64 -5.10 -13.10
N GLU A 29 -25.26 -5.78 -14.05
CA GLU A 29 -25.59 -5.33 -15.41
C GLU A 29 -26.60 -4.17 -15.44
N MET A 30 -26.30 -3.11 -16.19
CA MET A 30 -27.32 -2.24 -16.79
C MET A 30 -27.28 -2.33 -18.31
N VAL A 31 -28.21 -3.12 -18.84
CA VAL A 31 -28.56 -3.20 -20.27
C VAL A 31 -29.33 -1.93 -20.66
N MET A 32 -28.83 -1.18 -21.65
CA MET A 32 -29.59 -0.16 -22.37
C MET A 32 -29.38 -0.32 -23.87
N GLU A 33 -30.50 -0.52 -24.57
CA GLU A 33 -30.68 -0.74 -26.01
C GLU A 33 -30.08 0.37 -26.91
N GLU A 34 -29.61 -0.04 -28.09
CA GLU A 34 -29.15 0.81 -29.18
C GLU A 34 -30.23 1.75 -29.73
N ALA A 35 -29.83 2.98 -30.07
CA ALA A 35 -30.44 3.74 -31.16
C ALA A 35 -29.46 4.75 -31.78
N GLY A 36 -29.05 4.47 -33.04
CA GLY A 36 -29.11 5.44 -34.14
C GLY A 36 -27.99 6.48 -34.31
N GLU A 37 -27.18 6.25 -35.35
CA GLU A 37 -26.40 7.20 -36.16
C GLU A 37 -26.69 8.71 -35.97
N THR A 38 -25.62 9.51 -35.86
CA THR A 38 -25.16 10.39 -36.97
C THR A 38 -23.88 11.14 -36.59
N ALA A 39 -22.92 11.15 -37.52
CA ALA A 39 -21.70 11.92 -37.47
C ALA A 39 -21.97 13.42 -37.70
N VAL A 40 -21.41 14.28 -36.85
CA VAL A 40 -21.09 15.67 -37.20
C VAL A 40 -19.76 16.05 -36.55
N SER A 41 -18.78 16.36 -37.40
CA SER A 41 -17.52 16.99 -37.04
C SER A 41 -17.74 18.48 -36.75
N GLU A 42 -17.29 18.97 -35.60
CA GLU A 42 -17.08 20.39 -35.39
C GLU A 42 -15.63 20.65 -34.94
N GLN A 43 -14.85 21.18 -35.87
CA GLN A 43 -13.60 21.91 -35.62
C GLN A 43 -13.93 23.30 -35.10
N TYR A 44 -13.26 23.76 -34.04
CA TYR A 44 -13.02 25.19 -33.76
C TYR A 44 -11.76 25.37 -32.87
N PRO A 45 -11.14 26.56 -32.81
CA PRO A 45 -9.77 26.75 -33.27
C PRO A 45 -8.78 27.18 -32.19
N ILE A 46 -7.51 27.14 -32.57
CA ILE A 46 -6.30 27.55 -31.83
C ILE A 46 -6.20 29.08 -31.69
N GLU A 47 -5.60 29.48 -30.54
CA GLU A 47 -4.97 30.76 -30.14
C GLU A 47 -5.84 31.89 -29.52
N LYS A 48 -5.58 32.20 -28.24
CA LYS A 48 -4.77 33.38 -27.82
C LYS A 48 -4.50 33.49 -26.30
N GLU A 49 -3.22 33.74 -26.02
CA GLU A 49 -2.63 34.64 -25.00
C GLU A 49 -2.90 34.42 -23.49
N THR A 50 -1.91 33.83 -22.80
CA THR A 50 -1.71 33.88 -21.34
C THR A 50 -1.09 35.23 -20.90
N PRO A 51 -1.59 35.89 -19.84
CA PRO A 51 -0.93 37.07 -19.27
C PRO A 51 0.19 36.70 -18.29
N ALA A 52 1.28 37.44 -18.40
CA ALA A 52 2.48 37.35 -17.58
C ALA A 52 2.22 37.56 -16.08
N ALA A 53 2.59 36.58 -15.25
CA ALA A 53 2.70 36.74 -13.80
C ALA A 53 4.02 37.42 -13.43
N ALA A 54 3.90 38.46 -12.61
CA ALA A 54 4.97 39.37 -12.23
C ALA A 54 6.01 38.71 -11.32
N ARG A 55 7.28 38.75 -11.74
CA ARG A 55 8.45 38.57 -10.86
C ARG A 55 8.50 39.70 -9.83
N GLN A 56 8.24 39.39 -8.57
CA GLN A 56 8.70 40.20 -7.46
C GLN A 56 9.97 39.58 -6.86
N THR A 57 11.08 40.24 -7.13
CA THR A 57 12.37 40.05 -6.48
C THR A 57 12.28 40.43 -4.99
N LYS A 58 12.59 39.49 -4.09
CA LYS A 58 13.01 39.80 -2.71
C LYS A 58 14.37 39.18 -2.43
N GLU A 59 15.34 40.10 -2.39
CA GLU A 59 16.62 40.14 -1.67
C GLU A 59 17.16 38.85 -1.04
N ASN A 60 18.26 38.37 -1.62
CA ASN A 60 19.23 37.49 -1.01
C ASN A 60 19.80 38.12 0.28
N LYS A 61 19.57 37.48 1.42
CA LYS A 61 20.51 37.55 2.55
C LYS A 61 21.42 36.33 2.48
N GLU A 62 22.72 36.62 2.38
CA GLU A 62 23.81 35.66 2.45
C GLU A 62 23.67 34.76 3.70
N GLY A 63 23.29 33.51 3.46
CA GLY A 63 23.59 32.35 4.30
C GLY A 63 24.50 31.44 3.48
N GLN A 64 25.56 30.94 4.11
CA GLN A 64 26.64 30.15 3.50
C GLN A 64 26.15 29.02 2.58
N PRO A 65 26.89 28.68 1.51
CA PRO A 65 26.55 27.55 0.68
C PRO A 65 26.64 26.29 1.54
N ALA A 66 25.50 25.61 1.76
CA ALA A 66 25.48 24.25 2.24
C ALA A 66 26.36 23.44 1.27
N GLY A 67 27.44 22.87 1.80
CA GLY A 67 28.40 22.13 1.01
C GLY A 67 27.72 20.99 0.26
N LYS A 68 28.25 20.65 -0.91
CA LYS A 68 27.92 19.44 -1.67
C LYS A 68 27.72 18.26 -0.70
N LYS A 69 26.46 17.90 -0.40
CA LYS A 69 26.14 16.70 0.38
C LYS A 69 26.50 15.53 -0.52
N GLY A 70 27.59 14.83 -0.21
CA GLY A 70 27.82 13.50 -0.79
C GLY A 70 26.74 12.55 -0.27
N LYS A 71 26.45 11.48 -1.03
CA LYS A 71 25.54 10.38 -0.63
C LYS A 71 25.66 10.09 0.87
N SER A 72 24.57 10.29 1.62
CA SER A 72 24.53 10.18 3.08
C SER A 72 24.63 8.73 3.52
N VAL A 73 25.87 8.27 3.63
CA VAL A 73 26.27 6.95 4.12
C VAL A 73 25.48 6.53 5.37
N CYS A 74 24.73 5.42 5.25
CA CYS A 74 24.28 4.51 6.31
C CYS A 74 24.75 4.85 7.74
N GLU A 75 23.81 5.25 8.62
CA GLU A 75 24.15 5.84 9.92
C GLU A 75 24.01 4.87 11.11
N SER A 76 23.16 3.85 11.02
CA SER A 76 23.05 2.82 12.05
C SER A 76 22.47 1.50 11.54
N TYR A 77 23.10 0.38 11.93
CA TYR A 77 22.52 -0.95 11.79
C TYR A 77 21.60 -1.22 12.99
N GLU A 78 20.43 -1.80 12.74
CA GLU A 78 19.53 -2.26 13.80
C GLU A 78 19.99 -3.61 14.38
N GLU A 79 21.27 -3.73 14.78
CA GLU A 79 21.90 -5.03 15.11
C GLU A 79 21.19 -5.82 16.23
N GLU A 80 20.48 -5.16 17.14
CA GLU A 80 19.73 -5.82 18.22
C GLU A 80 18.31 -6.24 17.82
N VAL A 81 17.73 -5.64 16.77
CA VAL A 81 16.31 -5.78 16.41
C VAL A 81 16.13 -6.45 15.05
N GLU A 82 16.91 -6.05 14.04
CA GLU A 82 16.97 -6.65 12.71
C GLU A 82 18.41 -6.59 12.16
N PRO A 83 19.25 -7.59 12.47
CA PRO A 83 20.62 -7.66 11.97
C PRO A 83 20.68 -7.59 10.44
N GLY A 84 21.48 -6.68 9.90
CA GLY A 84 21.65 -6.49 8.46
C GLY A 84 20.85 -5.32 7.87
N VAL A 85 19.77 -4.88 8.54
CA VAL A 85 19.05 -3.66 8.14
C VAL A 85 19.85 -2.44 8.60
N CYS A 86 20.27 -1.62 7.64
CA CYS A 86 20.78 -0.28 7.87
C CYS A 86 19.69 0.76 7.61
N SER A 87 19.43 1.64 8.58
CA SER A 87 18.53 2.78 8.42
C SER A 87 19.29 4.10 8.63
N TYR A 88 18.69 5.20 8.16
CA TYR A 88 19.08 6.53 8.66
C TYR A 88 18.81 6.58 10.16
N LYS A 89 19.67 7.30 10.89
CA LYS A 89 19.51 7.41 12.33
C LYS A 89 18.38 8.40 12.62
N VAL A 90 17.26 7.86 13.10
CA VAL A 90 16.13 8.66 13.54
C VAL A 90 16.48 9.37 14.85
N ASP A 91 16.93 10.63 14.78
CA ASP A 91 17.29 11.45 15.94
C ASP A 91 16.09 12.30 16.42
N CYS A 92 15.06 11.61 16.89
CA CYS A 92 13.88 12.23 17.49
C CYS A 92 13.44 11.48 18.75
N LYS A 93 12.69 12.14 19.63
CA LYS A 93 12.35 11.62 20.98
C LYS A 93 10.86 11.65 21.32
N ASN A 94 10.07 12.35 20.52
CA ASN A 94 8.65 12.56 20.70
C ASN A 94 8.03 12.95 19.34
N PRO A 95 6.69 12.88 19.20
CA PRO A 95 6.00 13.11 17.94
C PRO A 95 6.44 14.39 17.23
N LYS A 96 6.45 15.52 17.94
CA LYS A 96 6.87 16.82 17.38
C LYS A 96 8.29 16.81 16.80
N THR A 97 9.25 16.20 17.50
CA THR A 97 10.62 16.09 16.98
C THR A 97 10.75 15.10 15.83
N CYS A 98 9.87 14.09 15.75
CA CYS A 98 9.89 13.08 14.70
C CYS A 98 9.23 13.60 13.42
N GLU A 99 8.15 14.37 13.53
CA GLU A 99 7.55 15.14 12.45
C GLU A 99 8.58 16.06 11.80
N ALA A 100 9.24 16.92 12.59
CA ALA A 100 10.27 17.81 12.06
C ALA A 100 11.46 17.06 11.43
N TRP A 101 11.85 15.91 11.97
CA TRP A 101 12.90 15.08 11.38
C TRP A 101 12.46 14.47 10.04
N ALA A 102 11.22 13.95 9.99
CA ALA A 102 10.62 13.37 8.80
C ALA A 102 10.49 14.41 7.67
N GLU A 103 9.99 15.61 7.96
CA GLU A 103 9.87 16.69 6.97
C GLU A 103 11.21 17.08 6.33
N ASN A 104 12.27 17.17 7.14
CA ASN A 104 13.60 17.46 6.61
C ASN A 104 14.12 16.33 5.72
N LEU A 105 13.87 15.07 6.08
CA LEU A 105 14.30 13.93 5.28
C LEU A 105 13.51 13.83 3.97
N ILE A 106 12.20 14.05 4.01
CA ILE A 106 11.35 14.10 2.80
C ILE A 106 11.85 15.18 1.84
N PHE A 107 12.11 16.40 2.34
CA PHE A 107 12.65 17.48 1.52
C PHE A 107 13.98 17.08 0.86
N ASP A 108 14.90 16.47 1.62
CA ASP A 108 16.16 15.97 1.07
C ASP A 108 15.91 14.87 0.02
N MET A 109 15.00 13.92 0.28
CA MET A 109 14.67 12.83 -0.64
C MET A 109 14.05 13.32 -1.94
N GLU A 110 13.12 14.27 -1.88
CA GLU A 110 12.46 14.82 -3.07
C GLU A 110 13.43 15.60 -3.97
N GLU A 111 14.49 16.19 -3.41
CA GLU A 111 15.57 16.81 -4.19
C GLU A 111 16.30 15.79 -5.09
N TRP A 112 16.40 14.53 -4.65
CA TRP A 112 17.12 13.47 -5.36
C TRP A 112 16.23 12.58 -6.22
N TYR A 113 15.02 12.27 -5.75
CA TYR A 113 14.14 11.27 -6.34
C TYR A 113 12.91 11.88 -7.03
N GLY A 114 12.68 13.18 -6.87
CA GLY A 114 11.42 13.81 -7.27
C GLY A 114 10.30 13.54 -6.28
N GLU A 115 9.07 13.82 -6.69
CA GLU A 115 7.88 13.58 -5.89
C GLU A 115 7.78 12.10 -5.48
N LEU A 116 7.76 11.83 -4.18
CA LEU A 116 7.78 10.46 -3.65
C LEU A 116 6.47 9.71 -3.85
N THR A 117 5.39 10.45 -4.09
CA THR A 117 4.04 9.95 -4.43
C THR A 117 3.85 9.75 -5.93
N TYR A 118 4.87 10.01 -6.75
CA TYR A 118 4.77 9.82 -8.19
C TYR A 118 4.60 8.34 -8.55
N SER A 119 3.56 8.06 -9.31
CA SER A 119 3.29 6.77 -9.95
C SER A 119 3.17 6.97 -11.47
N GLU A 120 3.66 6.01 -12.25
CA GLU A 120 3.53 6.08 -13.70
C GLU A 120 2.10 5.73 -14.12
N GLU A 121 1.48 6.59 -14.93
CA GLU A 121 0.24 6.23 -15.62
C GLU A 121 0.52 5.19 -16.70
N TRP A 122 0.00 3.98 -16.50
CA TRP A 122 0.13 2.90 -17.48
C TRP A 122 -1.03 2.93 -18.48
N TYR A 123 -0.69 3.04 -19.77
CA TYR A 123 -1.68 2.87 -20.83
C TYR A 123 -1.94 1.38 -21.11
N PHE A 124 -3.11 0.88 -20.71
CA PHE A 124 -3.52 -0.48 -21.02
C PHE A 124 -4.14 -0.59 -22.41
N ASP A 125 -3.55 -1.41 -23.27
CA ASP A 125 -4.20 -1.83 -24.51
C ASP A 125 -5.35 -2.83 -24.23
N GLU A 126 -6.23 -3.07 -25.21
CA GLU A 126 -7.36 -4.01 -25.04
C GLU A 126 -6.92 -5.42 -24.60
N LYS A 127 -5.71 -5.85 -24.95
CA LYS A 127 -5.20 -7.18 -24.59
C LYS A 127 -4.75 -7.19 -23.14
N MET A 128 -4.11 -6.13 -22.66
CA MET A 128 -3.76 -5.96 -21.25
C MET A 128 -5.01 -5.81 -20.38
N LEU A 129 -6.00 -5.03 -20.80
CA LEU A 129 -7.30 -4.93 -20.11
C LEU A 129 -8.03 -6.28 -19.99
N ARG A 130 -7.82 -7.20 -20.94
CA ARG A 130 -8.36 -8.57 -20.82
C ARG A 130 -7.54 -9.45 -19.89
N LYS A 131 -6.24 -9.18 -19.78
CA LYS A 131 -5.35 -9.90 -18.86
C LYS A 131 -5.53 -9.42 -17.42
N SER A 132 -5.77 -8.13 -17.19
CA SER A 132 -5.97 -7.56 -15.84
C SER A 132 -7.24 -8.08 -15.17
N LYS A 133 -8.20 -8.60 -15.96
CA LYS A 133 -9.40 -9.27 -15.46
C LYS A 133 -9.19 -10.73 -15.06
N LYS A 134 -7.97 -11.25 -15.13
CA LYS A 134 -7.66 -12.62 -14.70
C LYS A 134 -7.03 -12.60 -13.33
N ASP A 135 -7.22 -13.67 -12.58
CA ASP A 135 -6.55 -13.84 -11.30
C ASP A 135 -5.03 -13.82 -11.46
N ALA A 136 -4.34 -13.32 -10.43
CA ALA A 136 -2.89 -13.33 -10.33
C ALA A 136 -2.35 -14.77 -10.37
N ASP A 137 -1.25 -14.97 -11.09
CA ASP A 137 -0.59 -16.29 -11.16
C ASP A 137 0.49 -16.37 -10.07
N VAL A 138 0.23 -17.14 -9.01
CA VAL A 138 1.19 -17.32 -7.91
C VAL A 138 2.35 -18.19 -8.38
N LEU A 139 3.53 -17.59 -8.49
CA LEU A 139 4.76 -18.21 -8.96
C LEU A 139 5.47 -18.96 -7.83
N ALA A 140 5.48 -18.39 -6.62
CA ALA A 140 6.11 -18.97 -5.46
C ALA A 140 5.42 -18.55 -4.15
N SER A 141 5.51 -19.40 -3.13
CA SER A 141 4.89 -19.19 -1.82
C SER A 141 5.84 -19.71 -0.73
N TYR A 142 6.15 -18.86 0.25
CA TYR A 142 7.16 -19.08 1.27
C TYR A 142 6.59 -18.86 2.67
N PRO A 143 6.57 -19.89 3.54
CA PRO A 143 6.13 -19.70 4.91
C PRO A 143 7.12 -18.82 5.69
N VAL A 144 6.62 -17.77 6.32
CA VAL A 144 7.37 -16.85 7.16
C VAL A 144 7.41 -17.40 8.58
N ARG A 145 8.63 -17.69 9.07
CA ARG A 145 8.85 -18.22 10.42
C ARG A 145 9.76 -17.29 11.21
N GLY A 146 9.22 -16.73 12.28
CA GLY A 146 9.96 -15.76 13.11
C GLY A 146 10.43 -14.55 12.30
N ASN A 147 9.56 -14.03 11.41
CA ASN A 147 9.81 -12.91 10.51
C ASN A 147 10.89 -13.14 9.42
N THR A 148 11.26 -14.41 9.18
CA THR A 148 12.23 -14.81 8.15
C THR A 148 11.63 -15.85 7.22
N ILE A 149 12.01 -15.80 5.94
CA ILE A 149 11.75 -16.88 4.97
C ILE A 149 12.99 -17.75 4.84
N ARG A 150 12.80 -18.96 4.28
CA ARG A 150 13.90 -19.82 3.84
C ARG A 150 13.86 -19.93 2.33
N ILE A 151 14.73 -19.16 1.69
CA ILE A 151 14.99 -19.24 0.27
C ILE A 151 16.48 -19.52 0.08
N ASP A 152 16.82 -20.47 -0.81
CA ASP A 152 18.19 -20.80 -1.20
C ASP A 152 18.27 -20.62 -2.72
N PRO A 153 18.47 -19.37 -3.19
CA PRO A 153 18.29 -19.03 -4.60
C PRO A 153 19.21 -19.85 -5.51
N SER A 154 18.62 -20.53 -6.47
CA SER A 154 19.33 -21.39 -7.43
C SER A 154 19.44 -20.79 -8.83
N ASP A 155 18.64 -19.76 -9.12
CA ASP A 155 18.63 -19.01 -10.37
C ASP A 155 18.39 -17.50 -10.15
N GLU A 156 18.28 -16.73 -11.23
CA GLU A 156 18.09 -15.28 -11.20
C GLU A 156 16.70 -14.87 -10.70
N ASP A 157 15.67 -15.70 -10.97
CA ASP A 157 14.29 -15.42 -10.55
C ASP A 157 14.17 -15.57 -9.03
N GLU A 158 14.67 -16.68 -8.45
CA GLU A 158 14.67 -16.87 -6.99
C GLU A 158 15.55 -15.83 -6.26
N GLN A 159 16.60 -15.32 -6.90
CA GLN A 159 17.37 -14.18 -6.37
C GLN A 159 16.52 -12.92 -6.31
N TYR A 160 15.75 -12.64 -7.36
CA TYR A 160 14.83 -11.51 -7.39
C TYR A 160 13.69 -11.67 -6.36
N TYR A 161 13.15 -12.88 -6.19
CA TYR A 161 12.14 -13.16 -5.18
C TYR A 161 12.67 -12.92 -3.76
N ALA A 162 13.91 -13.33 -3.49
CA ALA A 162 14.57 -13.03 -2.22
C ALA A 162 14.74 -11.52 -2.01
N TRP A 163 15.09 -10.78 -3.06
CA TRP A 163 15.29 -9.34 -3.03
C TRP A 163 13.98 -8.57 -2.79
N LEU A 164 12.87 -9.00 -3.40
CA LEU A 164 11.54 -8.42 -3.15
C LEU A 164 11.11 -8.59 -1.69
N TRP A 165 11.33 -9.76 -1.10
CA TRP A 165 11.14 -9.95 0.34
C TRP A 165 12.09 -9.10 1.19
N GLU A 166 13.36 -8.99 0.79
CA GLU A 166 14.34 -8.15 1.48
C GLU A 166 13.86 -6.69 1.52
N ARG A 167 13.34 -6.15 0.41
CA ARG A 167 12.78 -4.80 0.33
C ARG A 167 11.69 -4.58 1.38
N PHE A 168 10.63 -5.38 1.34
CA PHE A 168 9.51 -5.26 2.27
C PHE A 168 9.97 -5.36 3.73
N THR A 169 10.86 -6.31 4.03
CA THR A 169 11.38 -6.50 5.40
C THR A 169 12.39 -5.46 5.85
N TRP A 170 13.05 -4.79 4.90
CA TRP A 170 13.90 -3.65 5.18
C TRP A 170 13.09 -2.44 5.60
N ILE A 171 12.01 -2.16 4.88
CA ILE A 171 11.17 -0.98 5.09
C ILE A 171 10.28 -1.18 6.32
N ILE A 172 9.61 -2.33 6.43
CA ILE A 172 8.64 -2.60 7.49
C ILE A 172 9.31 -3.33 8.68
N PRO A 173 9.37 -2.71 9.87
CA PRO A 173 10.05 -3.30 11.02
C PRO A 173 9.44 -4.63 11.46
N SER A 174 10.27 -5.62 11.80
CA SER A 174 9.85 -6.95 12.29
C SER A 174 8.76 -6.92 13.37
N LYS A 175 8.79 -5.91 14.25
CA LYS A 175 7.80 -5.77 15.33
C LYS A 175 6.40 -5.48 14.82
N GLU A 176 6.27 -4.80 13.68
CA GLU A 176 4.99 -4.39 13.09
C GLU A 176 4.42 -5.45 12.15
N ARG A 177 5.25 -6.28 11.51
CA ARG A 177 4.83 -7.30 10.53
C ARG A 177 4.73 -8.74 11.07
N LYS A 178 4.58 -8.92 12.39
CA LYS A 178 4.53 -10.27 13.02
C LYS A 178 3.32 -11.11 12.61
N MET A 179 2.28 -10.49 12.07
CA MET A 179 1.10 -11.18 11.56
C MET A 179 1.39 -11.89 10.23
N VAL A 180 2.40 -11.45 9.47
CA VAL A 180 2.74 -12.04 8.18
C VAL A 180 3.30 -13.45 8.40
N SER A 181 2.53 -14.47 8.02
CA SER A 181 2.87 -15.90 8.14
C SER A 181 3.31 -16.50 6.81
N ASN A 182 3.04 -15.81 5.70
CA ASN A 182 3.31 -16.28 4.37
C ASN A 182 3.73 -15.12 3.46
N TYR A 183 4.61 -15.42 2.52
CA TYR A 183 5.12 -14.50 1.52
C TYR A 183 4.90 -15.11 0.14
N GLU A 184 4.22 -14.40 -0.74
CA GLU A 184 3.93 -14.87 -2.09
C GLU A 184 4.53 -13.96 -3.15
N VAL A 185 4.92 -14.60 -4.24
CA VAL A 185 5.38 -13.94 -5.45
C VAL A 185 4.44 -14.31 -6.55
N PHE A 186 3.91 -13.32 -7.26
CA PHE A 186 2.95 -13.54 -8.32
C PHE A 186 3.30 -12.75 -9.58
N GLU A 187 2.67 -13.12 -10.69
CA GLU A 187 2.66 -12.34 -11.93
C GLU A 187 1.26 -11.81 -12.18
N HIS A 188 1.13 -10.50 -12.33
CA HIS A 188 -0.09 -9.85 -12.79
C HIS A 188 0.24 -8.63 -13.67
N VAL A 189 -0.72 -8.20 -14.49
CA VAL A 189 -0.52 -7.07 -15.42
C VAL A 189 -1.01 -5.73 -14.88
N ASP A 190 -1.57 -5.69 -13.67
CA ASP A 190 -2.22 -4.48 -13.13
C ASP A 190 -2.19 -4.41 -11.60
N LEU A 191 -1.63 -5.43 -10.92
CA LEU A 191 -1.66 -5.51 -9.46
C LEU A 191 -0.23 -5.54 -8.97
N MET A 192 0.20 -4.55 -8.19
CA MET A 192 1.62 -4.43 -7.79
C MET A 192 1.94 -5.29 -6.56
N ALA A 193 1.04 -5.31 -5.59
CA ALA A 193 1.12 -6.14 -4.40
C ALA A 193 -0.29 -6.35 -3.85
N TYR A 194 -0.42 -7.20 -2.84
CA TYR A 194 -1.61 -7.27 -1.99
C TYR A 194 -1.27 -7.94 -0.66
N VAL A 195 -2.12 -7.70 0.34
CA VAL A 195 -2.16 -8.51 1.57
C VAL A 195 -3.52 -9.18 1.71
N ILE A 196 -3.52 -10.42 2.21
CA ILE A 196 -4.76 -11.17 2.42
C ILE A 196 -4.71 -11.91 3.75
N GLN A 197 -5.81 -11.88 4.49
CA GLN A 197 -5.97 -12.61 5.75
C GLN A 197 -6.05 -14.12 5.47
N ASP A 198 -5.40 -14.91 6.32
CA ASP A 198 -5.43 -16.37 6.25
C ASP A 198 -6.84 -16.90 6.59
N ASP A 199 -7.32 -17.89 5.86
CA ASP A 199 -8.69 -18.41 5.97
C ASP A 199 -8.87 -19.44 7.11
N GLU A 200 -7.76 -19.94 7.67
CA GLU A 200 -7.74 -20.89 8.80
C GLU A 200 -7.33 -20.22 10.13
N ASP A 201 -6.43 -19.24 10.10
CA ASP A 201 -5.93 -18.47 11.25
C ASP A 201 -6.06 -16.96 10.97
N TYR A 202 -7.20 -16.37 11.30
CA TYR A 202 -7.53 -14.95 11.05
C TYR A 202 -6.59 -13.93 11.75
N GLU A 203 -5.65 -14.36 12.59
CA GLU A 203 -4.59 -13.49 13.10
C GLU A 203 -3.38 -13.39 12.15
N LYS A 204 -3.39 -14.15 11.05
CA LYS A 204 -2.29 -14.31 10.10
C LYS A 204 -2.64 -13.75 8.74
N TRP A 205 -1.59 -13.33 8.05
CA TRP A 205 -1.68 -12.64 6.77
C TRP A 205 -0.61 -13.15 5.81
N THR A 206 -0.96 -13.17 4.53
CA THR A 206 -0.02 -13.30 3.42
C THR A 206 0.30 -11.91 2.90
N TYR A 207 1.59 -11.62 2.69
CA TYR A 207 2.03 -10.49 1.85
C TYR A 207 2.45 -11.05 0.50
N ALA A 208 1.87 -10.54 -0.57
CA ALA A 208 2.13 -10.98 -1.92
C ALA A 208 2.65 -9.81 -2.76
N VAL A 209 3.65 -10.05 -3.59
CA VAL A 209 4.28 -9.01 -4.42
C VAL A 209 4.43 -9.48 -5.87
N ASN A 210 4.19 -8.56 -6.79
CA ASN A 210 4.31 -8.83 -8.21
C ASN A 210 5.76 -8.79 -8.68
N VAL A 211 6.14 -9.69 -9.58
CA VAL A 211 7.45 -9.68 -10.24
C VAL A 211 7.53 -8.64 -11.33
N GLU A 212 6.40 -8.41 -12.00
CA GLU A 212 6.22 -7.38 -13.00
C GLU A 212 5.69 -6.13 -12.28
N GLN A 213 6.02 -4.94 -12.78
CA GLN A 213 5.38 -3.66 -12.37
C GLN A 213 5.97 -2.96 -11.14
N ALA A 214 7.03 -2.22 -11.43
CA ALA A 214 7.04 -0.77 -11.33
C ALA A 214 8.39 -0.33 -11.93
N THR A 215 8.40 0.75 -12.70
CA THR A 215 9.62 1.23 -13.37
C THR A 215 10.57 1.85 -12.35
N PHE A 216 9.99 2.49 -11.32
CA PHE A 216 10.73 3.20 -10.30
C PHE A 216 10.72 2.47 -8.97
N GLU A 217 11.86 2.48 -8.30
CA GLU A 217 11.98 1.90 -6.97
C GLU A 217 11.20 2.70 -5.92
N THR A 218 10.98 4.01 -6.14
CA THR A 218 10.15 4.84 -5.26
C THR A 218 8.71 4.34 -5.20
N GLU A 219 8.13 4.05 -6.37
CA GLU A 219 6.78 3.51 -6.50
C GLU A 219 6.67 2.14 -5.81
N ARG A 220 7.63 1.24 -6.06
CA ARG A 220 7.70 -0.07 -5.39
C ARG A 220 7.73 0.00 -3.87
N VAL A 221 8.51 0.93 -3.33
CA VAL A 221 8.62 1.14 -1.89
C VAL A 221 7.33 1.75 -1.34
N LEU A 222 6.69 2.66 -2.09
CA LEU A 222 5.41 3.24 -1.70
C LEU A 222 4.30 2.18 -1.66
N THR A 223 4.27 1.26 -2.64
CA THR A 223 3.37 0.10 -2.63
C THR A 223 3.58 -0.76 -1.38
N ASP A 224 4.82 -1.07 -0.99
CA ASP A 224 5.07 -1.83 0.24
C ASP A 224 4.55 -1.12 1.51
N ILE A 225 4.62 0.22 1.54
CA ILE A 225 4.08 1.05 2.62
C ILE A 225 2.56 1.06 2.59
N HIS A 226 1.94 1.13 1.41
CA HIS A 226 0.50 1.00 1.20
C HIS A 226 -0.02 -0.35 1.74
N GLU A 227 0.60 -1.47 1.33
CA GLU A 227 0.21 -2.81 1.82
C GLU A 227 0.38 -2.94 3.33
N PHE A 228 1.40 -2.29 3.88
CA PHE A 228 1.53 -2.22 5.33
C PHE A 228 0.42 -1.39 5.98
N GLY A 229 -0.16 -0.40 5.30
CA GLY A 229 -1.35 0.33 5.74
C GLY A 229 -2.54 -0.60 6.02
N HIS A 230 -2.81 -1.52 5.09
CA HIS A 230 -3.83 -2.58 5.29
C HIS A 230 -3.51 -3.42 6.53
N LEU A 231 -2.29 -3.95 6.65
CA LEU A 231 -1.87 -4.74 7.81
C LEU A 231 -1.97 -3.95 9.13
N LEU A 232 -1.60 -2.67 9.12
CA LEU A 232 -1.64 -1.77 10.27
C LEU A 232 -3.07 -1.60 10.77
N ALA A 233 -4.04 -1.47 9.87
CA ALA A 233 -5.42 -1.10 10.16
C ALA A 233 -6.35 -2.30 10.40
N LEU A 234 -6.06 -3.46 9.80
CA LEU A 234 -6.96 -4.63 9.78
C LEU A 234 -6.48 -5.80 10.63
N ASN A 235 -5.29 -5.73 11.23
CA ASN A 235 -4.81 -6.82 12.08
C ASN A 235 -5.70 -7.07 13.31
N ALA A 236 -5.51 -8.24 13.94
CA ALA A 236 -6.31 -8.72 15.07
C ALA A 236 -6.33 -7.81 16.33
N LYS A 237 -5.45 -6.79 16.44
CA LYS A 237 -5.55 -5.78 17.52
C LYS A 237 -6.53 -4.66 17.17
N GLN A 238 -6.72 -4.38 15.89
CA GLN A 238 -7.60 -3.33 15.37
C GLN A 238 -9.00 -3.89 15.07
N VAL A 239 -9.08 -5.11 14.56
CA VAL A 239 -10.33 -5.80 14.18
C VAL A 239 -10.36 -7.15 14.90
N ASP A 240 -11.45 -7.48 15.59
CA ASP A 240 -11.63 -8.77 16.26
C ASP A 240 -12.25 -9.79 15.28
N PRO A 241 -11.46 -10.73 14.72
CA PRO A 241 -11.93 -11.64 13.69
C PRO A 241 -12.87 -12.73 14.22
N TYR A 242 -12.89 -12.97 15.53
CA TYR A 242 -13.68 -14.05 16.13
C TYR A 242 -15.05 -13.58 16.61
N LYS A 243 -15.34 -12.29 16.46
CA LYS A 243 -16.57 -11.68 16.95
C LYS A 243 -17.67 -11.77 15.91
N SER A 244 -18.77 -12.42 16.28
CA SER A 244 -19.94 -12.53 15.41
C SER A 244 -20.58 -11.16 15.13
N GLU A 245 -21.21 -11.02 13.96
CA GLU A 245 -21.98 -9.84 13.53
C GLU A 245 -23.00 -9.39 14.58
N SER A 246 -23.80 -10.32 15.11
CA SER A 246 -24.81 -10.04 16.16
C SER A 246 -24.25 -9.44 17.46
N SER A 247 -22.96 -9.61 17.71
CA SER A 247 -22.26 -9.12 18.90
C SER A 247 -21.37 -7.92 18.62
N CYS A 248 -21.26 -7.49 17.35
CA CYS A 248 -20.50 -6.31 16.97
C CYS A 248 -21.25 -5.03 17.40
N LYS A 249 -20.49 -4.06 17.92
CA LYS A 249 -21.05 -2.81 18.52
C LYS A 249 -20.49 -1.56 17.87
N THR A 250 -19.84 -1.74 16.74
CA THR A 250 -19.03 -0.83 15.95
C THR A 250 -19.36 -1.20 14.50
N TYR A 251 -18.37 -1.28 13.62
CA TYR A 251 -18.55 -1.73 12.24
C TYR A 251 -18.03 -3.16 12.06
N MET A 252 -18.73 -3.96 11.26
CA MET A 252 -18.32 -5.32 10.88
C MET A 252 -17.70 -5.26 9.48
N TRP A 253 -16.39 -5.46 9.41
CA TRP A 253 -15.63 -5.64 8.18
C TRP A 253 -15.56 -7.13 7.81
N ASP A 254 -15.00 -7.45 6.66
CA ASP A 254 -14.79 -8.84 6.24
C ASP A 254 -13.78 -9.55 7.17
N GLU A 255 -12.79 -8.82 7.68
CA GLU A 255 -11.81 -9.31 8.66
C GLU A 255 -12.38 -9.41 10.08
N GLY A 256 -13.61 -8.92 10.31
CA GLY A 256 -14.32 -9.03 11.59
C GLY A 256 -14.77 -7.70 12.19
N CYS A 257 -15.05 -7.71 13.50
CA CYS A 257 -15.64 -6.56 14.16
C CYS A 257 -14.57 -5.55 14.59
N ALA A 258 -14.62 -4.34 14.04
CA ALA A 258 -13.65 -3.29 14.37
C ALA A 258 -13.68 -2.94 15.87
N ASN A 259 -12.53 -2.79 16.49
CA ASN A 259 -12.44 -2.33 17.87
C ASN A 259 -12.78 -0.84 17.95
N ARG A 260 -13.29 -0.39 19.11
CA ARG A 260 -13.47 1.05 19.33
C ARG A 260 -12.11 1.73 19.41
N GLY A 261 -11.95 2.85 18.71
CA GLY A 261 -10.66 3.53 18.61
C GLY A 261 -9.66 2.81 17.71
N SER A 262 -10.08 1.83 16.91
CA SER A 262 -9.20 1.28 15.88
C SER A 262 -9.06 2.25 14.71
N TYR A 263 -7.89 2.29 14.08
CA TYR A 263 -7.58 3.29 13.06
C TYR A 263 -8.59 3.27 11.92
N MET A 264 -8.87 2.10 11.34
CA MET A 264 -9.85 1.95 10.26
C MET A 264 -11.25 2.40 10.67
N TYR A 265 -11.68 2.09 11.90
CA TYR A 265 -13.02 2.48 12.35
C TYR A 265 -13.14 3.98 12.60
N GLU A 266 -12.11 4.61 13.17
CA GLU A 266 -12.11 6.06 13.37
C GLU A 266 -12.01 6.81 12.03
N PHE A 267 -11.22 6.30 11.07
CA PHE A 267 -11.13 6.82 9.71
C PHE A 267 -12.46 6.70 8.97
N TYR A 268 -13.08 5.51 8.97
CA TYR A 268 -14.40 5.28 8.40
C TYR A 268 -15.45 6.25 8.96
N LYS A 269 -15.52 6.40 10.29
CA LYS A 269 -16.48 7.33 10.91
C LYS A 269 -16.28 8.78 10.48
N GLN A 270 -15.03 9.18 10.28
CA GLN A 270 -14.72 10.57 9.97
C GLN A 270 -14.97 10.91 8.51
N PHE A 271 -14.74 9.96 7.58
CA PHE A 271 -14.70 10.25 6.15
C PHE A 271 -15.69 9.45 5.29
N TRP A 272 -16.28 8.36 5.80
CA TRP A 272 -17.11 7.42 5.03
C TRP A 272 -18.47 7.06 5.66
N GLU A 273 -18.71 7.34 6.95
CA GLU A 273 -19.99 6.97 7.63
C GLU A 273 -21.21 7.70 7.03
N ASP A 274 -21.02 8.89 6.47
CA ASP A 274 -22.07 9.67 5.80
C ASP A 274 -22.28 9.25 4.32
N GLY A 275 -21.53 8.26 3.83
CA GLY A 275 -21.60 7.70 2.48
C GLY A 275 -20.37 8.03 1.62
N ASP A 276 -20.26 7.35 0.48
CA ASP A 276 -19.12 7.45 -0.43
C ASP A 276 -19.10 8.82 -1.14
N SER A 277 -17.92 9.42 -1.27
CA SER A 277 -17.71 10.64 -2.05
C SER A 277 -17.52 10.31 -3.52
N GLU A 278 -18.29 10.93 -4.41
CA GLU A 278 -18.05 10.88 -5.86
C GLU A 278 -17.05 11.95 -6.34
N ASP A 279 -16.59 12.83 -5.45
CA ASP A 279 -15.64 13.91 -5.77
C ASP A 279 -14.20 13.39 -5.66
N GLU A 280 -13.51 13.30 -6.80
CA GLU A 280 -12.11 12.88 -6.92
C GLU A 280 -11.17 13.75 -6.07
N GLU A 281 -11.51 15.04 -5.86
CA GLU A 281 -10.69 15.98 -5.06
C GLU A 281 -10.64 15.61 -3.56
N ASN A 282 -11.50 14.70 -3.10
CA ASN A 282 -11.52 14.23 -1.71
C ASN A 282 -10.56 13.06 -1.45
N PHE A 283 -9.82 12.59 -2.46
CA PHE A 283 -8.96 11.41 -2.38
C PHE A 283 -7.53 11.76 -2.81
N VAL A 284 -6.57 11.02 -2.27
CA VAL A 284 -5.14 11.23 -2.59
C VAL A 284 -4.76 10.69 -3.97
N SER A 285 -5.56 9.75 -4.50
CA SER A 285 -5.41 9.13 -5.82
C SER A 285 -6.77 8.61 -6.31
N ASP A 286 -6.90 8.33 -7.60
CA ASP A 286 -8.10 7.68 -8.16
C ASP A 286 -8.30 6.29 -7.53
N TYR A 287 -7.21 5.61 -7.18
CA TYR A 287 -7.25 4.28 -6.57
C TYR A 287 -7.86 4.31 -5.17
N ALA A 288 -7.56 5.36 -4.39
CA ALA A 288 -8.17 5.60 -3.08
C ALA A 288 -9.69 5.76 -3.13
N MET A 289 -10.29 6.08 -4.30
CA MET A 289 -11.74 6.21 -4.43
C MET A 289 -12.49 4.87 -4.42
N ASN A 290 -11.78 3.76 -4.66
CA ASN A 290 -12.41 2.47 -4.85
C ASN A 290 -13.24 2.04 -3.63
N ASP A 291 -12.65 2.16 -2.45
CA ASP A 291 -13.31 1.88 -1.17
C ASP A 291 -12.50 2.44 0.02
N VAL A 292 -13.06 2.30 1.21
CA VAL A 292 -12.47 2.77 2.47
C VAL A 292 -11.16 2.07 2.84
N TYR A 293 -10.95 0.83 2.39
CA TYR A 293 -9.69 0.12 2.66
C TYR A 293 -8.56 0.77 1.87
N GLU A 294 -8.78 1.00 0.57
CA GLU A 294 -7.79 1.64 -0.29
C GLU A 294 -7.56 3.11 0.07
N ASP A 295 -8.61 3.86 0.40
CA ASP A 295 -8.48 5.24 0.87
C ASP A 295 -7.63 5.35 2.13
N PHE A 296 -7.81 4.43 3.07
CA PHE A 296 -6.98 4.39 4.27
C PHE A 296 -5.51 4.08 3.93
N ALA A 297 -5.27 3.05 3.12
CA ALA A 297 -3.92 2.59 2.79
C ALA A 297 -3.13 3.61 1.96
N GLU A 298 -3.80 4.27 1.01
CA GLU A 298 -3.25 5.37 0.22
C GLU A 298 -3.04 6.63 1.10
N SER A 299 -4.01 7.02 1.91
CA SER A 299 -3.83 8.15 2.83
C SER A 299 -2.69 7.90 3.83
N TRP A 300 -2.51 6.65 4.27
CA TRP A 300 -1.39 6.21 5.09
C TRP A 300 -0.06 6.33 4.35
N SER A 301 0.04 5.85 3.11
CA SER A 301 1.27 5.93 2.32
C SER A 301 1.66 7.39 2.09
N HIS A 302 0.71 8.27 1.76
CA HIS A 302 0.89 9.72 1.64
C HIS A 302 1.31 10.36 2.97
N PHE A 303 0.70 9.99 4.10
CA PHE A 303 1.14 10.45 5.42
C PHE A 303 2.60 10.11 5.68
N VAL A 304 3.04 8.91 5.31
CA VAL A 304 4.43 8.49 5.53
C VAL A 304 5.39 9.35 4.73
N VAL A 305 5.12 9.60 3.44
CA VAL A 305 6.11 10.17 2.50
C VAL A 305 5.96 11.64 2.16
N THR A 306 4.85 12.30 2.54
CA THR A 306 4.64 13.74 2.25
C THR A 306 4.82 14.62 3.49
N PRO A 307 5.18 15.90 3.35
CA PRO A 307 5.15 16.85 4.46
C PRO A 307 3.75 16.98 5.06
N ARG A 308 3.67 17.51 6.29
CA ARG A 308 2.36 17.79 6.88
C ARG A 308 1.60 18.81 6.03
N PRO A 309 0.35 18.54 5.61
CA PRO A 309 -0.43 19.52 4.85
C PRO A 309 -0.75 20.76 5.69
N GLU A 310 -0.90 21.91 5.04
CA GLU A 310 -1.23 23.19 5.71
C GLU A 310 -2.70 23.59 5.52
N GLY A 311 -3.41 22.97 4.57
CA GLY A 311 -4.80 23.27 4.24
C GLY A 311 -5.83 22.47 5.03
N ASP A 312 -7.09 22.61 4.64
CA ASP A 312 -8.27 22.03 5.30
C ASP A 312 -9.18 21.28 4.32
N SER A 313 -8.70 20.92 3.12
CA SER A 313 -9.44 20.05 2.21
C SER A 313 -9.66 18.65 2.82
N ILE A 314 -10.63 17.88 2.29
CA ILE A 314 -10.92 16.54 2.82
C ILE A 314 -9.71 15.61 2.66
N VAL A 315 -9.02 15.67 1.51
CA VAL A 315 -7.80 14.89 1.26
C VAL A 315 -6.68 15.24 2.26
N GLU A 316 -6.49 16.52 2.58
CA GLU A 316 -5.52 16.95 3.58
C GLU A 316 -5.92 16.51 4.99
N GLN A 317 -7.21 16.56 5.33
CA GLN A 317 -7.72 16.06 6.62
C GLN A 317 -7.49 14.55 6.81
N LYS A 318 -7.58 13.76 5.73
CA LYS A 318 -7.26 12.32 5.76
C LYS A 318 -5.78 12.05 6.05
N ILE A 319 -4.87 12.88 5.53
CA ILE A 319 -3.44 12.81 5.87
C ILE A 319 -3.20 13.29 7.31
N GLU A 320 -3.89 14.36 7.73
CA GLU A 320 -3.82 14.89 9.11
C GLU A 320 -4.26 13.89 10.16
N PHE A 321 -5.24 13.03 9.85
CA PHE A 321 -5.79 12.01 10.74
C PHE A 321 -4.71 11.21 11.48
N PHE A 322 -3.63 10.83 10.80
CA PHE A 322 -2.57 9.99 11.38
C PHE A 322 -1.71 10.74 12.41
N TYR A 323 -1.68 12.08 12.39
CA TYR A 323 -0.94 12.88 13.37
C TYR A 323 -1.59 12.88 14.76
N ASP A 324 -2.85 12.47 14.88
CA ASP A 324 -3.53 12.32 16.18
C ASP A 324 -3.03 11.11 16.98
N TYR A 325 -2.24 10.23 16.36
CA TYR A 325 -1.67 9.04 16.98
C TYR A 325 -0.16 9.18 17.13
N GLU A 326 0.28 9.46 18.37
CA GLU A 326 1.70 9.68 18.67
C GLU A 326 2.58 8.53 18.18
N GLU A 327 2.14 7.29 18.33
CA GLU A 327 2.85 6.10 17.88
C GLU A 327 2.99 6.01 16.36
N LEU A 328 2.03 6.53 15.58
CA LEU A 328 2.09 6.52 14.11
C LEU A 328 3.08 7.57 13.60
N VAL A 329 3.16 8.74 14.25
CA VAL A 329 4.20 9.75 13.95
C VAL A 329 5.60 9.22 14.23
N MET A 330 5.78 8.46 15.32
CA MET A 330 7.05 7.80 15.61
C MET A 330 7.37 6.69 14.58
N LEU A 331 6.37 5.92 14.17
CA LEU A 331 6.51 4.87 13.16
C LEU A 331 6.87 5.45 11.80
N ARG A 332 6.19 6.51 11.36
CA ARG A 332 6.49 7.25 10.12
C ARG A 332 7.97 7.62 10.01
N ALA A 333 8.56 8.19 11.06
CA ALA A 333 9.98 8.54 11.05
C ALA A 333 10.90 7.30 10.90
N ASN A 334 10.53 6.17 11.51
CA ASN A 334 11.27 4.93 11.34
C ASN A 334 11.16 4.35 9.93
N LEU A 335 9.94 4.34 9.35
CA LEU A 335 9.69 3.90 7.97
C LEU A 335 10.47 4.76 6.97
N LEU A 336 10.41 6.09 7.09
CA LEU A 336 11.16 7.01 6.25
C LEU A 336 12.67 6.78 6.33
N GLY A 337 13.22 6.61 7.53
CA GLY A 337 14.66 6.34 7.69
C GLY A 337 15.11 5.02 7.05
N ARG A 338 14.23 4.02 7.03
CA ARG A 338 14.47 2.73 6.36
C ARG A 338 14.30 2.84 4.84
N MET A 339 13.21 3.46 4.38
CA MET A 339 12.95 3.77 2.96
C MET A 339 14.10 4.55 2.33
N ALA A 340 14.52 5.67 2.93
CA ALA A 340 15.59 6.51 2.41
C ALA A 340 16.89 5.72 2.22
N SER A 341 17.22 4.87 3.20
CA SER A 341 18.39 4.01 3.13
C SER A 341 18.30 3.00 1.99
N TRP A 342 17.11 2.44 1.76
CA TRP A 342 16.87 1.46 0.72
C TRP A 342 17.02 2.08 -0.66
N LEU A 343 16.38 3.23 -0.88
CA LEU A 343 16.46 3.96 -2.13
C LEU A 343 17.89 4.39 -2.46
N GLU A 344 18.67 4.86 -1.48
CA GLU A 344 20.07 5.26 -1.71
C GLU A 344 20.95 4.12 -2.24
N ARG A 345 20.64 2.87 -1.84
CA ARG A 345 21.40 1.68 -2.23
C ARG A 345 20.92 1.04 -3.52
N ASN A 346 19.61 1.11 -3.80
CA ASN A 346 18.98 0.34 -4.87
C ASN A 346 18.51 1.18 -6.05
N VAL A 347 18.45 2.52 -5.93
CA VAL A 347 18.20 3.40 -7.08
C VAL A 347 19.52 3.63 -7.83
N GLU A 348 19.58 3.18 -9.08
CA GLU A 348 20.64 3.55 -10.01
C GLU A 348 20.38 4.97 -10.54
N TYR A 349 21.40 5.82 -10.48
CA TYR A 349 21.34 7.15 -11.08
C TYR A 349 21.93 7.05 -12.49
N GLU A 350 21.15 7.40 -13.51
CA GLU A 350 21.64 7.49 -14.91
C GLU A 350 22.61 8.67 -15.13
#